data_AF-A0A971TIM8-F1
#
_entry.id   AF-A0A971TIM8-F1
#
_cell.length_a   1.000
_cell.length_b   1.000
_cell.length_c   1.000
_cell.angle_alpha   90.00
_cell.angle_beta   90.00
_cell.angle_gamma   90.00
#
_symmetry.space_group_name_H-M   'P 1'
#
loop_
_entity.id
_entity.type
_entity.pdbx_description
1 polymer ?
#
loop_
_entity_poly.entity_id
_entity_poly.type
_entity_poly.pdbx_seq_one_letter_code
_entity_poly.pdbx_strand_id
1 'polypeptide(L)'
;MALGYTHVEIAVVQTPKRTGEPCGDLVLQERTAQSTTIVCCDGIGSGLKANIAATMCATRIMELLRCGFSLRRAFAAAAETMNRSRDPELSYAAFALARILNNGQATVLTYDMPPPVFVGKIQTIVLPQRTTTIETALVGECHAHVEPGEGLLLVSDGITQAGLGAGLAEGWTIDGVRHYVDRCIADRMPLHEIPRAVHRQALDHWKKPGDDCTAVLASCRQGNVLNILTGPPADPNKDLQVVKRFWRSEGRKVICGATTTLVVGRCMNLKPRVEQNATSVLAPPRYELPGVDLVTEGAVTLNQVFNVLDEDPGNFEEESGVTELHGLLRAADRVNIMVGRASNPANQDIGFRQRGILSRTTIVPLIAAKLRHDGKLVVIDYV
;
A
#
# COMPACT_ATOMS: atom_id res chain seq x y z
N MET A 1 21.03 -4.16 8.31
CA MET A 1 20.67 -2.93 7.56
C MET A 1 19.28 -3.15 7.00
N ALA A 2 18.39 -2.17 7.20
CA ALA A 2 16.95 -2.10 6.87
C ALA A 2 16.05 -3.27 7.35
N LEU A 3 15.81 -3.35 8.67
CA LEU A 3 14.68 -4.11 9.27
C LEU A 3 13.39 -3.28 9.35
N GLY A 4 13.37 -2.11 8.71
CA GLY A 4 12.24 -1.20 8.67
C GLY A 4 11.22 -1.57 7.59
N TYR A 5 9.97 -1.16 7.81
CA TYR A 5 8.90 -1.32 6.83
C TYR A 5 9.19 -0.50 5.56
N THR A 6 9.39 -1.19 4.44
CA THR A 6 9.46 -0.56 3.11
C THR A 6 8.05 -0.27 2.63
N HIS A 7 7.72 1.01 2.44
CA HIS A 7 6.46 1.43 1.85
C HIS A 7 6.60 1.50 0.33
N VAL A 8 5.63 0.93 -0.37
CA VAL A 8 5.55 0.95 -1.84
C VAL A 8 4.52 2.00 -2.26
N GLU A 9 4.98 3.07 -2.91
CA GLU A 9 4.13 4.04 -3.59
C GLU A 9 3.89 3.60 -5.03
N ILE A 10 2.66 3.79 -5.51
CA ILE A 10 2.27 3.36 -6.84
C ILE A 10 1.75 4.58 -7.59
N ALA A 11 2.42 4.91 -8.69
CA ALA A 11 2.01 5.96 -9.61
C ALA A 11 1.53 5.29 -10.91
N VAL A 12 0.27 5.53 -11.27
CA VAL A 12 -0.39 4.95 -12.45
C VAL A 12 -0.78 6.08 -13.40
N VAL A 13 -0.45 5.93 -14.68
CA VAL A 13 -0.91 6.81 -15.75
C VAL A 13 -1.44 5.95 -16.89
N GLN A 14 -2.69 6.20 -17.28
CA GLN A 14 -3.38 5.47 -18.34
C GLN A 14 -4.06 6.45 -19.29
N THR A 15 -4.13 6.14 -20.58
CA THR A 15 -4.93 6.87 -21.56
C THR A 15 -5.56 5.90 -22.55
N PRO A 16 -6.87 6.07 -22.83
CA PRO A 16 -7.54 5.24 -23.81
C PRO A 16 -7.06 5.54 -25.23
N LYS A 17 -7.10 4.53 -26.10
CA LYS A 17 -6.85 4.68 -27.55
C LYS A 17 -7.70 5.78 -28.19
N ARG A 18 -8.97 5.86 -27.78
CA ARG A 18 -9.98 6.80 -28.32
C ARG A 18 -10.53 7.68 -27.22
N THR A 19 -10.59 8.98 -27.49
CA THR A 19 -11.21 9.94 -26.59
C THR A 19 -12.69 9.60 -26.38
N GLY A 20 -13.12 9.46 -25.13
CA GLY A 20 -14.51 9.17 -24.77
C GLY A 20 -14.85 7.67 -24.63
N GLU A 21 -13.90 6.78 -24.91
CA GLU A 21 -14.02 5.34 -24.61
C GLU A 21 -13.24 4.98 -23.33
N PRO A 22 -13.63 3.90 -22.61
CA PRO A 22 -12.81 3.39 -21.50
C PRO A 22 -11.47 2.86 -22.03
N CYS A 23 -10.42 2.96 -21.22
CA CYS A 23 -9.12 2.37 -21.54
C CYS A 23 -9.24 0.84 -21.57
N GLY A 24 -8.68 0.22 -22.62
CA GLY A 24 -8.59 -1.23 -22.73
C GLY A 24 -7.78 -1.89 -21.62
N ASP A 25 -6.88 -1.11 -21.01
CA ASP A 25 -6.02 -1.54 -19.92
C ASP A 25 -6.67 -1.31 -18.55
N LEU A 26 -6.33 -2.17 -17.58
CA LEU A 26 -6.71 -2.01 -16.18
C LEU A 26 -5.53 -2.26 -15.24
N VAL A 27 -5.37 -1.39 -14.26
CA VAL A 27 -4.43 -1.59 -13.15
C VAL A 27 -5.19 -1.74 -11.85
N LEU A 28 -4.96 -2.87 -11.15
CA LEU A 28 -5.43 -3.08 -9.78
C LEU A 28 -4.25 -3.20 -8.83
N GLN A 29 -4.41 -2.70 -7.61
CA GLN A 29 -3.40 -2.78 -6.57
C GLN A 29 -4.02 -3.18 -5.24
N GLU A 30 -3.29 -3.96 -4.45
CA GLU A 30 -3.70 -4.31 -3.09
C GLU A 30 -2.49 -4.37 -2.17
N ARG A 31 -2.62 -3.72 -1.02
CA ARG A 31 -1.60 -3.69 0.03
C ARG A 31 -2.06 -4.53 1.22
N THR A 32 -1.18 -5.44 1.64
CA THR A 32 -1.40 -6.35 2.75
C THR A 32 -0.33 -6.15 3.82
N ALA A 33 -0.47 -6.82 4.97
CA ALA A 33 0.53 -6.77 6.04
C ALA A 33 1.90 -7.34 5.63
N GLN A 34 1.97 -8.09 4.52
CA GLN A 34 3.17 -8.78 4.06
C GLN A 34 3.74 -8.20 2.77
N SER A 35 2.89 -7.65 1.90
CA SER A 35 3.28 -7.26 0.55
C SER A 35 2.32 -6.27 -0.10
N THR A 36 2.81 -5.60 -1.14
CA THR A 36 2.01 -4.85 -2.11
C THR A 36 1.96 -5.64 -3.41
N THR A 37 0.77 -5.92 -3.92
CA THR A 37 0.55 -6.62 -5.19
C THR A 37 -0.07 -5.66 -6.21
N ILE A 38 0.43 -5.71 -7.44
CA ILE A 38 -0.01 -4.90 -8.57
C ILE A 38 -0.32 -5.84 -9.73
N VAL A 39 -1.49 -5.66 -10.34
CA VAL A 39 -1.92 -6.37 -11.54
C VAL A 39 -2.13 -5.33 -12.63
N CYS A 40 -1.43 -5.47 -13.74
CA CYS A 40 -1.62 -4.67 -14.95
C CYS A 40 -2.13 -5.61 -16.03
N CYS A 41 -3.33 -5.37 -16.54
CA CYS A 41 -3.95 -6.15 -17.60
C CYS A 41 -4.19 -5.26 -18.82
N ASP A 42 -3.98 -5.83 -19.98
CA ASP A 42 -4.20 -5.20 -21.29
C ASP A 42 -5.16 -6.11 -22.06
N GLY A 43 -6.38 -5.61 -22.28
CA GLY A 43 -7.42 -6.36 -22.97
C GLY A 43 -7.28 -6.26 -24.47
N ILE A 44 -7.36 -7.38 -25.19
CA ILE A 44 -7.36 -7.34 -26.65
C ILE A 44 -8.66 -6.72 -27.17
N GLY A 45 -8.51 -5.82 -28.15
CA GLY A 45 -9.63 -5.20 -28.85
C GLY A 45 -10.18 -3.99 -28.09
N SER A 46 -9.48 -2.86 -28.26
CA SER A 46 -9.70 -1.54 -27.65
C SER A 46 -11.13 -1.17 -27.26
N GLY A 47 -11.26 -0.30 -26.24
CA GLY A 47 -12.53 0.23 -25.78
C GLY A 47 -13.23 -0.72 -24.82
N LEU A 48 -14.57 -0.79 -24.87
CA LEU A 48 -15.35 -1.51 -23.85
C LEU A 48 -15.06 -3.02 -23.78
N LYS A 49 -14.82 -3.67 -24.93
CA LYS A 49 -14.55 -5.12 -24.97
C LYS A 49 -13.22 -5.45 -24.29
N ALA A 50 -12.14 -4.75 -24.64
CA ALA A 50 -10.86 -4.83 -23.97
C ALA A 50 -10.97 -4.57 -22.47
N ASN A 51 -11.65 -3.49 -22.09
CA ASN A 51 -11.80 -3.12 -20.69
C ASN A 51 -12.49 -4.22 -19.86
N ILE A 52 -13.53 -4.87 -20.41
CA ILE A 52 -14.19 -6.00 -19.75
C ILE A 52 -13.23 -7.19 -19.60
N ALA A 53 -12.46 -7.51 -20.64
CA ALA A 53 -11.48 -8.60 -20.60
C ALA A 53 -10.40 -8.35 -19.53
N ALA A 54 -9.83 -7.14 -19.51
CA ALA A 54 -8.84 -6.72 -18.52
C ALA A 54 -9.43 -6.75 -17.10
N THR A 55 -10.66 -6.29 -16.92
CA THR A 55 -11.37 -6.29 -15.62
C THR A 55 -11.60 -7.70 -15.09
N MET A 56 -12.12 -8.60 -15.92
CA MET A 56 -12.35 -9.99 -15.54
C MET A 56 -11.04 -10.69 -15.17
N CYS A 57 -9.98 -10.49 -15.96
CA CYS A 57 -8.67 -11.07 -15.69
C CYS A 57 -8.09 -10.56 -14.37
N ALA A 58 -8.02 -9.23 -14.19
CA ALA A 58 -7.42 -8.63 -13.00
C ALA A 58 -8.19 -9.00 -11.73
N THR A 59 -9.52 -8.94 -11.77
CA THR A 59 -10.37 -9.25 -10.61
C THR A 59 -10.25 -10.71 -10.21
N ARG A 60 -10.20 -11.63 -11.18
CA ARG A 60 -9.98 -13.05 -10.91
C ARG A 60 -8.63 -13.31 -10.24
N ILE A 61 -7.56 -12.68 -10.71
CA ILE A 61 -6.23 -12.81 -10.10
C ILE A 61 -6.27 -12.33 -8.65
N MET A 62 -6.85 -11.15 -8.40
CA MET A 62 -6.95 -10.57 -7.06
C MET A 62 -7.77 -11.46 -6.11
N GLU A 63 -8.88 -12.01 -6.58
CA GLU A 63 -9.73 -12.87 -5.76
C GLU A 63 -9.06 -14.20 -5.41
N LEU A 64 -8.34 -14.82 -6.35
CA LEU A 64 -7.53 -16.01 -6.07
C LEU A 64 -6.48 -15.73 -4.98
N LEU A 65 -5.83 -14.56 -5.02
CA LEU A 65 -4.87 -14.16 -4.00
C LEU A 65 -5.54 -13.96 -2.64
N ARG A 66 -6.73 -13.36 -2.58
CA ARG A 66 -7.52 -13.21 -1.35
C ARG A 66 -7.98 -14.55 -0.77
N CYS A 67 -8.28 -15.52 -1.63
CA CYS A 67 -8.56 -16.91 -1.24
C CYS A 67 -7.32 -17.67 -0.74
N GLY A 68 -6.14 -17.05 -0.69
CA GLY A 68 -4.91 -17.64 -0.14
C GLY A 68 -4.08 -18.42 -1.16
N PHE A 69 -4.38 -18.33 -2.45
CA PHE A 69 -3.52 -18.93 -3.47
C PHE A 69 -2.16 -18.21 -3.53
N SER A 70 -1.09 -18.96 -3.82
CA SER A 70 0.23 -18.36 -4.04
C SER A 70 0.24 -17.53 -5.33
N LEU A 71 1.18 -16.58 -5.42
CA LEU A 71 1.36 -15.72 -6.60
C LEU A 71 1.41 -16.55 -7.90
N ARG A 72 2.25 -17.59 -7.91
CA ARG A 72 2.41 -18.48 -9.07
C ARG A 72 1.15 -19.27 -9.41
N ARG A 73 0.38 -19.76 -8.41
CA ARG A 73 -0.85 -20.51 -8.67
C ARG A 73 -1.98 -19.62 -9.19
N ALA A 74 -2.15 -18.43 -8.62
CA ALA A 74 -3.12 -17.45 -9.11
C ALA A 74 -2.81 -17.03 -10.55
N PHE A 75 -1.53 -16.76 -10.83
CA PHE A 75 -1.05 -16.45 -12.17
C PHE A 75 -1.28 -17.59 -13.17
N ALA A 76 -0.89 -18.81 -12.79
CA ALA A 76 -1.06 -20.01 -13.61
C ALA A 76 -2.52 -20.23 -14.03
N ALA A 77 -3.45 -20.14 -13.07
CA ALA A 77 -4.87 -20.33 -13.33
C ALA A 77 -5.45 -19.27 -14.28
N ALA A 78 -4.97 -18.01 -14.19
CA ALA A 78 -5.34 -16.94 -15.11
C ALA A 78 -4.78 -17.21 -16.52
N ALA A 79 -3.49 -17.54 -16.62
CA ALA A 79 -2.82 -17.83 -17.89
C ALA A 79 -3.43 -19.03 -18.62
N GLU A 80 -3.76 -20.10 -17.90
CA GLU A 80 -4.43 -21.29 -18.45
C GLU A 80 -5.74 -20.92 -19.16
N THR A 81 -6.54 -20.06 -18.54
CA THR A 81 -7.82 -19.62 -19.13
C THR A 81 -7.59 -18.73 -20.35
N MET A 82 -6.64 -17.79 -20.28
CA MET A 82 -6.31 -16.93 -21.43
C MET A 82 -5.74 -17.73 -22.60
N ASN A 83 -4.96 -18.78 -22.34
CA ASN A 83 -4.39 -19.60 -23.40
C ASN A 83 -5.45 -20.43 -24.14
N ARG A 84 -6.51 -20.88 -23.45
CA ARG A 84 -7.69 -21.50 -24.08
C ARG A 84 -8.53 -20.49 -24.86
N SER A 85 -8.53 -19.22 -24.43
CA SER A 85 -9.26 -18.10 -25.05
C SER A 85 -8.53 -17.44 -26.22
N ARG A 86 -7.53 -18.08 -26.85
CA ARG A 86 -6.91 -17.59 -28.11
C ARG A 86 -7.85 -17.72 -29.33
N ASP A 87 -9.06 -18.23 -29.13
CA ASP A 87 -10.16 -18.17 -30.10
C ASP A 87 -10.64 -16.71 -30.24
N PRO A 88 -10.73 -16.15 -31.46
CA PRO A 88 -11.17 -14.76 -31.69
C PRO A 88 -12.58 -14.43 -31.15
N GLU A 89 -13.41 -15.42 -30.80
CA GLU A 89 -14.70 -15.20 -30.16
C GLU A 89 -14.63 -14.97 -28.64
N LEU A 90 -13.49 -15.26 -28.00
CA LEU A 90 -13.31 -15.18 -26.55
C LEU A 90 -12.51 -13.94 -26.13
N SER A 91 -12.84 -13.41 -24.94
CA SER A 91 -12.12 -12.28 -24.34
C SER A 91 -10.71 -12.71 -23.90
N TYR A 92 -9.70 -12.06 -24.47
CA TYR A 92 -8.28 -12.25 -24.15
C TYR A 92 -7.69 -11.01 -23.47
N ALA A 93 -6.78 -11.21 -22.52
CA ALA A 93 -5.97 -10.15 -21.95
C ALA A 93 -4.53 -10.60 -21.72
N ALA A 94 -3.56 -9.78 -22.12
CA ALA A 94 -2.19 -9.86 -21.62
C ALA A 94 -2.14 -9.31 -20.19
N PHE A 95 -1.24 -9.81 -19.35
CA PHE A 95 -1.14 -9.32 -17.98
C PHE A 95 0.21 -9.51 -17.31
N ALA A 96 0.52 -8.57 -16.41
CA ALA A 96 1.68 -8.58 -15.55
C ALA A 96 1.23 -8.53 -14.08
N LEU A 97 1.86 -9.36 -13.25
CA LEU A 97 1.58 -9.47 -11.83
C LEU A 97 2.88 -9.23 -11.06
N ALA A 98 2.98 -8.09 -10.37
CA ALA A 98 4.11 -7.75 -9.52
C ALA A 98 3.73 -7.86 -8.05
N ARG A 99 4.57 -8.51 -7.23
CA ARG A 99 4.45 -8.54 -5.78
C ARG A 99 5.75 -8.11 -5.14
N ILE A 100 5.68 -7.06 -4.33
CA ILE A 100 6.79 -6.49 -3.57
C ILE A 100 6.51 -6.74 -2.09
N LEU A 101 7.36 -7.53 -1.44
CA LEU A 101 7.30 -7.78 0.00
C LEU A 101 7.77 -6.54 0.77
N ASN A 102 7.36 -6.43 2.04
CA ASN A 102 7.73 -5.30 2.90
C ASN A 102 9.24 -5.18 3.22
N ASN A 103 10.04 -6.17 2.80
CA ASN A 103 11.50 -6.15 2.86
C ASN A 103 12.15 -5.78 1.52
N GLY A 104 11.39 -5.36 0.52
CA GLY A 104 11.90 -4.99 -0.81
C GLY A 104 12.06 -6.15 -1.80
N GLN A 105 11.90 -7.42 -1.39
CA GLN A 105 11.94 -8.53 -2.35
C GLN A 105 10.74 -8.46 -3.30
N ALA A 106 11.02 -8.46 -4.60
CA ALA A 106 10.02 -8.34 -5.64
C ALA A 106 10.02 -9.56 -6.57
N THR A 107 8.83 -10.01 -6.95
CA THR A 107 8.63 -11.01 -8.00
C THR A 107 7.64 -10.46 -9.01
N VAL A 108 7.98 -10.53 -10.29
CA VAL A 108 7.11 -10.11 -11.39
C VAL A 108 6.90 -11.30 -12.32
N LEU A 109 5.63 -11.61 -12.59
CA LEU A 109 5.22 -12.61 -13.57
C LEU A 109 4.53 -11.90 -14.73
N THR A 110 4.85 -12.29 -15.96
CA THR A 110 4.34 -11.65 -17.19
C THR A 110 3.82 -12.71 -18.14
N TYR A 111 2.66 -12.44 -18.72
CA TYR A 111 2.03 -13.24 -19.77
C TYR A 111 1.68 -12.30 -20.92
N ASP A 112 2.41 -12.44 -22.02
CA ASP A 112 2.34 -11.59 -23.23
C ASP A 112 2.43 -10.07 -22.94
N MET A 113 3.07 -9.67 -21.84
CA MET A 113 3.36 -8.28 -21.48
C MET A 113 4.86 -7.96 -21.62
N PRO A 114 5.23 -6.69 -21.89
CA PRO A 114 6.62 -6.27 -21.87
C PRO A 114 7.34 -6.60 -20.55
N PRO A 115 8.66 -6.88 -20.59
CA PRO A 115 9.44 -7.12 -19.38
C PRO A 115 9.47 -5.88 -18.49
N PRO A 116 9.47 -6.06 -17.16
CA PRO A 116 9.54 -4.95 -16.22
C PRO A 116 10.91 -4.26 -16.26
N VAL A 117 10.93 -2.94 -16.07
CA VAL A 117 12.15 -2.15 -15.95
C VAL A 117 12.41 -1.83 -14.48
N PHE A 118 13.59 -2.22 -13.98
CA PHE A 118 14.08 -1.78 -12.69
C PHE A 118 14.62 -0.36 -12.80
N VAL A 119 14.12 0.51 -11.93
CA VAL A 119 14.49 1.93 -11.84
C VAL A 119 15.36 2.11 -10.60
N GLY A 120 16.68 2.04 -10.78
CA GLY A 120 17.64 2.27 -9.71
C GLY A 120 17.98 3.75 -9.53
N LYS A 121 18.79 4.04 -8.51
CA LYS A 121 19.23 5.42 -8.19
C LYS A 121 20.18 6.02 -9.24
N ILE A 122 20.90 5.17 -9.97
CA ILE A 122 21.95 5.58 -10.92
C ILE A 122 21.68 5.02 -12.31
N GLN A 123 21.16 3.80 -12.39
CA GLN A 123 20.95 3.08 -13.65
C GLN A 123 19.59 2.41 -13.70
N THR A 124 19.07 2.25 -14.90
CA THR A 124 17.86 1.46 -15.17
C THR A 124 18.18 0.23 -15.99
N ILE A 125 17.53 -0.88 -15.65
CA ILE A 125 17.79 -2.21 -16.24
C ILE A 125 16.46 -2.84 -16.62
N VAL A 126 16.36 -3.38 -17.84
CA VAL A 126 15.27 -4.31 -18.18
C VAL A 126 15.55 -5.61 -17.44
N LEU A 127 14.64 -6.03 -16.56
CA LEU A 127 14.89 -7.20 -15.74
C LEU A 127 14.96 -8.46 -16.62
N PRO A 128 15.98 -9.32 -16.42
CA PRO A 128 16.11 -10.55 -17.18
C PRO A 128 14.94 -11.48 -16.83
N GLN A 129 14.21 -11.90 -17.86
CA GLN A 129 13.07 -12.81 -17.68
C GLN A 129 13.53 -14.26 -17.82
N ARG A 130 13.21 -15.08 -16.83
CA ARG A 130 13.26 -16.52 -16.98
C ARG A 130 11.94 -16.99 -17.57
N THR A 131 11.96 -17.42 -18.83
CA THR A 131 10.79 -18.03 -19.46
C THR A 131 10.58 -19.44 -18.88
N THR A 132 9.40 -19.67 -18.32
CA THR A 132 8.92 -20.99 -17.87
C THR A 132 7.62 -21.30 -18.57
N THR A 133 7.43 -22.56 -18.95
CA THR A 133 6.14 -23.04 -19.44
C THR A 133 5.32 -23.47 -18.23
N ILE A 134 4.17 -22.82 -18.02
CA ILE A 134 3.16 -23.29 -17.10
C ILE A 134 2.04 -23.89 -17.95
N GLU A 135 1.94 -25.23 -17.91
CA GLU A 135 1.12 -26.05 -18.80
C GLU A 135 1.46 -25.85 -20.28
N THR A 136 0.79 -24.90 -20.94
CA THR A 136 0.95 -24.55 -22.37
C THR A 136 1.25 -23.06 -22.58
N ALA A 137 1.20 -22.25 -21.52
CA ALA A 137 1.47 -20.82 -21.57
C ALA A 137 2.95 -20.53 -21.29
N LEU A 138 3.56 -19.67 -22.10
CA LEU A 138 4.89 -19.12 -21.83
C LEU A 138 4.77 -17.98 -20.82
N VAL A 139 5.52 -18.07 -19.73
CA VAL A 139 5.47 -17.11 -18.63
C VAL A 139 6.86 -16.56 -18.39
N GLY A 140 6.99 -15.23 -18.40
CA GLY A 140 8.23 -14.56 -18.00
C GLY A 140 8.21 -14.31 -16.49
N GLU A 141 9.18 -14.87 -15.77
CA GLU A 141 9.37 -14.62 -14.33
C GLU A 141 10.65 -13.80 -14.09
N CYS A 142 10.52 -12.74 -13.29
CA CYS A 142 11.61 -11.86 -12.89
C CYS A 142 11.67 -11.76 -11.36
N HIS A 143 12.87 -11.66 -10.82
CA HIS A 143 13.09 -11.37 -9.41
C HIS A 143 13.99 -10.15 -9.27
N ALA A 144 13.69 -9.30 -8.29
CA ALA A 144 14.50 -8.14 -7.95
C ALA A 144 14.45 -7.88 -6.44
N HIS A 145 15.36 -7.03 -5.97
CA HIS A 145 15.28 -6.43 -4.65
C HIS A 145 15.22 -4.92 -4.85
N VAL A 146 14.17 -4.28 -4.34
CA VAL A 146 13.88 -2.86 -4.53
C VAL A 146 14.09 -2.14 -3.21
N GLU A 147 15.11 -1.28 -3.15
CA GLU A 147 15.44 -0.51 -1.97
C GLU A 147 14.70 0.83 -1.92
N PRO A 148 14.65 1.51 -0.76
CA PRO A 148 14.21 2.89 -0.67
C PRO A 148 14.95 3.80 -1.67
N GLY A 149 14.18 4.53 -2.49
CA GLY A 149 14.67 5.38 -3.57
C GLY A 149 14.77 4.68 -4.93
N GLU A 150 14.29 3.44 -5.05
CA GLU A 150 14.25 2.65 -6.29
C GLU A 150 12.81 2.26 -6.64
N GLY A 151 12.60 1.71 -7.83
CA GLY A 151 11.27 1.25 -8.23
C GLY A 151 11.25 0.20 -9.34
N LEU A 152 10.05 -0.29 -9.61
CA LEU A 152 9.74 -1.20 -10.70
C LEU A 152 8.70 -0.58 -11.62
N LEU A 153 9.07 -0.36 -12.87
CA LEU A 153 8.21 0.17 -13.92
C LEU A 153 7.62 -0.99 -14.73
N LEU A 154 6.28 -1.04 -14.76
CA LEU A 154 5.49 -1.90 -15.63
C LEU A 154 4.84 -1.02 -16.70
N VAL A 155 4.82 -1.51 -17.94
CA VAL A 155 4.20 -0.79 -19.07
C VAL A 155 3.36 -1.76 -19.90
N SER A 156 2.28 -1.28 -20.49
CA SER A 156 1.54 -2.02 -21.51
C SER A 156 2.24 -1.97 -22.86
N ASP A 157 1.76 -2.79 -23.80
CA ASP A 157 2.36 -2.86 -25.11
C ASP A 157 2.20 -1.54 -25.89
N GLY A 158 1.12 -0.77 -25.66
CA GLY A 158 0.89 0.54 -26.28
C GLY A 158 1.95 1.59 -25.95
N ILE A 159 2.72 1.39 -24.86
CA ILE A 159 3.94 2.17 -24.61
C ILE A 159 5.09 1.66 -25.49
N THR A 160 5.39 0.37 -25.44
CA THR A 160 6.55 -0.20 -26.15
C THR A 160 6.38 -0.24 -27.67
N GLN A 161 5.16 -0.32 -28.18
CA GLN A 161 4.85 -0.31 -29.60
C GLN A 161 4.65 1.11 -30.14
N ALA A 162 4.75 2.14 -29.29
CA ALA A 162 4.56 3.52 -29.71
C ALA A 162 5.49 3.90 -30.86
N GLY A 163 4.92 4.49 -31.92
CA GLY A 163 5.67 4.86 -33.13
C GLY A 163 5.77 3.77 -34.20
N LEU A 164 5.24 2.57 -33.94
CA LEU A 164 5.13 1.51 -34.94
C LEU A 164 4.25 1.96 -36.10
N GLY A 165 4.74 1.82 -37.33
CA GLY A 165 4.08 2.34 -38.54
C GLY A 165 4.09 3.87 -38.69
N ALA A 166 4.70 4.59 -37.74
CA ALA A 166 4.68 6.06 -37.66
C ALA A 166 6.08 6.72 -37.63
N GLY A 167 7.15 5.94 -37.57
CA GLY A 167 8.54 6.43 -37.63
C GLY A 167 9.57 5.52 -36.95
N LEU A 168 9.12 4.60 -36.10
CA LEU A 168 9.97 3.59 -35.47
C LEU A 168 9.60 2.21 -36.00
N ALA A 169 10.56 1.49 -36.60
CA ALA A 169 10.29 0.21 -37.25
C ALA A 169 9.81 -0.88 -36.28
N GLU A 170 10.34 -0.90 -35.07
CA GLU A 170 10.02 -1.86 -34.00
C GLU A 170 9.17 -1.24 -32.87
N GLY A 171 8.65 -0.02 -33.09
CA GLY A 171 8.07 0.80 -32.02
C GLY A 171 9.16 1.40 -31.10
N TRP A 172 8.74 1.93 -29.96
CA TRP A 172 9.63 2.55 -28.99
C TRP A 172 10.53 1.52 -28.29
N THR A 173 10.07 0.27 -28.19
CA THR A 173 10.68 -0.89 -27.53
C THR A 173 10.87 -0.70 -26.02
N ILE A 174 11.04 -1.81 -25.29
CA ILE A 174 11.33 -1.74 -23.86
C ILE A 174 12.72 -1.13 -23.59
N ASP A 175 13.69 -1.35 -24.49
CA ASP A 175 15.00 -0.72 -24.41
C ASP A 175 14.90 0.79 -24.62
N GLY A 176 14.09 1.27 -25.56
CA GLY A 176 13.89 2.72 -25.73
C GLY A 176 13.25 3.37 -24.50
N VAL A 177 12.28 2.70 -23.87
CA VAL A 177 11.73 3.13 -22.57
C VAL A 177 12.83 3.19 -21.51
N ARG A 178 13.63 2.14 -21.36
CA ARG A 178 14.77 2.07 -20.42
C ARG A 178 15.73 3.25 -20.61
N HIS A 179 16.19 3.50 -21.84
CA HIS A 179 17.09 4.63 -22.15
C HIS A 179 16.45 6.00 -21.85
N TYR A 180 15.13 6.13 -22.02
CA TYR A 180 14.43 7.36 -21.67
C TYR A 180 14.39 7.56 -20.16
N VAL A 181 14.08 6.51 -19.39
CA VAL A 181 14.07 6.58 -17.92
C VAL A 181 15.46 6.86 -17.37
N ASP A 182 16.54 6.32 -17.96
CA ASP A 182 17.93 6.69 -17.59
C ASP A 182 18.14 8.21 -17.66
N ARG A 183 17.62 8.88 -18.69
CA ARG A 183 17.70 10.35 -18.80
C ARG A 183 16.89 11.05 -17.73
N CYS A 184 15.67 10.59 -17.45
CA CYS A 184 14.85 11.14 -16.35
C CYS A 184 15.58 11.04 -15.00
N ILE A 185 16.26 9.93 -14.73
CA ILE A 185 17.05 9.74 -13.51
C ILE A 185 18.28 10.66 -13.50
N ALA A 186 18.99 10.79 -14.62
CA ALA A 186 20.12 11.71 -14.74
C ALA A 186 19.71 13.18 -14.49
N ASP A 187 18.51 13.56 -14.94
CA ASP A 187 17.90 14.88 -14.73
C ASP A 187 17.30 15.06 -13.32
N ARG A 188 17.42 14.05 -12.45
CA ARG A 188 16.89 14.02 -11.07
C ARG A 188 15.36 14.21 -11.00
N MET A 189 14.65 13.70 -11.99
CA MET A 189 13.18 13.67 -11.98
C MET A 189 12.67 12.86 -10.77
N PRO A 190 11.69 13.36 -10.00
CA PRO A 190 11.08 12.58 -8.94
C PRO A 190 10.46 11.29 -9.48
N LEU A 191 10.65 10.17 -8.78
CA LEU A 191 10.18 8.86 -9.24
C LEU A 191 8.68 8.85 -9.60
N HIS A 192 7.84 9.50 -8.80
CA HIS A 192 6.39 9.55 -9.04
C HIS A 192 5.99 10.28 -10.34
N GLU A 193 6.88 11.07 -10.95
CA GLU A 193 6.64 11.74 -12.24
C GLU A 193 7.05 10.89 -13.45
N ILE A 194 7.94 9.90 -13.26
CA ILE A 194 8.48 9.07 -14.35
C ILE A 194 7.38 8.39 -15.17
N PRO A 195 6.33 7.76 -14.58
CA PRO A 195 5.24 7.18 -15.37
C PRO A 195 4.57 8.17 -16.31
N ARG A 196 4.36 9.41 -15.84
CA ARG A 196 3.75 10.46 -16.65
C ARG A 196 4.67 10.92 -17.77
N ALA A 197 5.98 11.00 -17.51
CA ALA A 197 6.97 11.34 -18.53
C ALA A 197 7.07 10.26 -19.62
N VAL A 198 7.21 8.99 -19.21
CA VAL A 198 7.23 7.83 -20.11
C VAL A 198 5.94 7.77 -20.94
N HIS A 199 4.78 7.90 -20.30
CA HIS A 199 3.50 7.89 -20.97
C HIS A 199 3.36 9.03 -21.98
N ARG A 200 3.76 10.26 -21.64
CA ARG A 200 3.72 11.40 -22.57
C ARG A 200 4.62 11.16 -23.78
N GLN A 201 5.83 10.66 -23.55
CA GLN A 201 6.76 10.33 -24.63
C GLN A 201 6.18 9.27 -25.59
N ALA A 202 5.50 8.25 -25.07
CA ALA A 202 4.80 7.27 -25.90
C ALA A 202 3.69 7.92 -26.75
N LEU A 203 2.88 8.80 -26.15
CA LEU A 203 1.84 9.52 -26.90
C LEU A 203 2.41 10.40 -28.01
N ASP A 204 3.57 11.02 -27.79
CA ASP A 204 4.25 11.84 -28.81
C ASP A 204 4.78 10.98 -29.97
N HIS A 205 5.13 9.71 -29.71
CA HIS A 205 5.52 8.75 -30.75
C HIS A 205 4.34 8.25 -31.59
N TRP A 206 3.12 8.22 -31.04
CA TRP A 206 1.93 7.83 -31.79
C TRP A 206 1.46 8.92 -32.78
N LYS A 207 1.40 8.57 -34.07
CA LYS A 207 0.60 9.34 -35.05
C LYS A 207 -0.84 8.81 -34.99
N LYS A 208 -1.76 9.60 -34.43
CA LYS A 208 -3.14 9.17 -34.13
C LYS A 208 -3.84 8.47 -35.33
N PRO A 209 -4.63 7.40 -35.09
CA PRO A 209 -4.90 6.79 -33.78
C PRO A 209 -3.77 5.83 -33.32
N GLY A 210 -3.35 5.95 -32.04
CA GLY A 210 -2.36 5.08 -31.41
C GLY A 210 -3.00 3.85 -30.76
N ASP A 211 -2.55 3.48 -29.56
CA ASP A 211 -3.16 2.43 -28.74
C ASP A 211 -3.45 2.86 -27.29
N ASP A 212 -4.14 1.99 -26.54
CA ASP A 212 -4.28 2.15 -25.09
C ASP A 212 -2.88 2.16 -24.44
N CYS A 213 -2.57 3.17 -23.62
CA CYS A 213 -1.23 3.37 -23.07
C CYS A 213 -1.28 3.35 -21.55
N THR A 214 -0.51 2.46 -20.91
CA THR A 214 -0.42 2.34 -19.45
C THR A 214 1.03 2.30 -18.99
N ALA A 215 1.35 3.12 -17.99
CA ALA A 215 2.62 3.07 -17.26
C ALA A 215 2.36 3.07 -15.75
N VAL A 216 3.00 2.13 -15.04
CA VAL A 216 2.87 1.95 -13.59
C VAL A 216 4.26 1.88 -12.98
N LEU A 217 4.59 2.81 -12.07
CA LEU A 217 5.80 2.70 -11.26
C LEU A 217 5.45 2.37 -9.82
N ALA A 218 6.03 1.27 -9.34
CA ALA A 218 6.03 0.90 -7.93
C ALA A 218 7.37 1.29 -7.30
N SER A 219 7.42 2.44 -6.64
CA SER A 219 8.63 2.96 -6.00
C SER A 219 8.64 2.68 -4.50
N CYS A 220 9.80 2.29 -3.97
CA CYS A 220 9.99 2.01 -2.57
C CYS A 220 10.55 3.22 -1.82
N ARG A 221 10.07 3.45 -0.60
CA ARG A 221 10.67 4.38 0.36
C ARG A 221 10.59 3.84 1.78
N GLN A 222 11.30 4.49 2.70
CA GLN A 222 11.12 4.22 4.11
C GLN A 222 9.69 4.57 4.53
N GLY A 223 8.97 3.60 5.09
CA GLY A 223 7.61 3.80 5.59
C GLY A 223 7.58 4.31 7.02
N ASN A 224 6.63 5.19 7.31
CA ASN A 224 6.33 5.67 8.65
C ASN A 224 5.42 4.66 9.36
N VAL A 225 5.95 4.02 10.41
CA VAL A 225 5.20 3.05 11.23
C VAL A 225 4.77 3.69 12.54
N LEU A 226 3.49 3.56 12.86
CA LEU A 226 2.90 3.92 14.14
C LEU A 226 2.42 2.66 14.86
N ASN A 227 2.83 2.48 16.11
CA ASN A 227 2.39 1.38 16.96
C ASN A 227 1.54 1.94 18.08
N ILE A 228 0.30 1.46 18.22
CA ILE A 228 -0.64 1.88 19.25
C ILE A 228 -0.91 0.70 20.16
N LEU A 229 -0.73 0.86 21.47
CA LEU A 229 -1.16 -0.10 22.48
C LEU A 229 -2.33 0.50 23.27
N THR A 230 -3.47 -0.19 23.27
CA THR A 230 -4.66 0.27 24.01
C THR A 230 -5.34 -0.85 24.78
N GLY A 231 -5.46 -0.67 26.09
CA GLY A 231 -5.96 -1.68 27.02
C GLY A 231 -4.88 -2.72 27.36
N PRO A 232 -4.83 -3.21 28.61
CA PRO A 232 -3.97 -4.32 28.96
C PRO A 232 -4.55 -5.67 28.46
N PRO A 233 -3.69 -6.70 28.29
CA PRO A 233 -4.12 -8.07 28.00
C PRO A 233 -5.15 -8.58 29.01
N ALA A 234 -6.04 -9.49 28.56
CA ALA A 234 -7.02 -10.09 29.47
C ALA A 234 -6.39 -10.96 30.57
N ASP A 235 -5.24 -11.58 30.26
CA ASP A 235 -4.45 -12.39 31.19
C ASP A 235 -3.19 -11.61 31.60
N PRO A 236 -3.08 -11.18 32.88
CA PRO A 236 -1.91 -10.45 33.37
C PRO A 236 -0.57 -11.17 33.20
N ASN A 237 -0.57 -12.51 33.08
CA ASN A 237 0.66 -13.28 32.83
C ASN A 237 1.24 -12.97 31.44
N LYS A 238 0.44 -12.43 30.52
CA LYS A 238 0.86 -12.04 29.17
C LYS A 238 1.38 -10.60 29.11
N ASP A 239 1.24 -9.81 30.18
CA ASP A 239 1.63 -8.40 30.21
C ASP A 239 3.07 -8.20 29.71
N LEU A 240 4.03 -8.93 30.29
CA LEU A 240 5.44 -8.79 29.95
C LEU A 240 5.71 -9.14 28.48
N GLN A 241 5.04 -10.16 27.95
CA GLN A 241 5.20 -10.60 26.56
C GLN A 241 4.69 -9.53 25.59
N VAL A 242 3.47 -9.03 25.83
CA VAL A 242 2.82 -8.02 24.99
C VAL A 242 3.58 -6.70 25.05
N VAL A 243 3.96 -6.26 26.24
CA VAL A 243 4.72 -5.02 26.43
C VAL A 243 6.11 -5.12 25.78
N LYS A 244 6.83 -6.24 25.91
CA LYS A 244 8.11 -6.44 25.20
C LYS A 244 7.94 -6.42 23.68
N ARG A 245 6.87 -6.99 23.15
CA ARG A 245 6.57 -6.97 21.71
C ARG A 245 6.28 -5.55 21.21
N PHE A 246 5.44 -4.80 21.92
CA PHE A 246 5.19 -3.39 21.64
C PHE A 246 6.48 -2.55 21.69
N TRP A 247 7.29 -2.75 22.73
CA TRP A 247 8.51 -1.99 22.95
C TRP A 247 9.58 -2.22 21.87
N ARG A 248 9.68 -3.45 21.37
CA ARG A 248 10.61 -3.83 20.29
C ARG A 248 10.11 -3.44 18.90
N SER A 249 8.85 -3.00 18.77
CA SER A 249 8.30 -2.61 17.47
C SER A 249 9.01 -1.35 16.96
N GLU A 250 9.44 -1.39 15.70
CA GLU A 250 10.05 -0.23 15.04
C GLU A 250 9.01 0.84 14.70
N GLY A 251 9.44 2.09 14.68
CA GLY A 251 8.59 3.25 14.49
C GLY A 251 8.07 3.87 15.79
N ARG A 252 7.20 4.86 15.63
CA ARG A 252 6.62 5.64 16.73
C ARG A 252 5.69 4.78 17.57
N LYS A 253 5.59 5.08 18.85
CA LYS A 253 4.87 4.31 19.87
C LYS A 253 3.89 5.21 20.60
N VAL A 254 2.65 4.77 20.68
CA VAL A 254 1.56 5.45 21.37
C VAL A 254 0.91 4.49 22.35
N ILE A 255 0.63 4.96 23.55
CA ILE A 255 -0.18 4.22 24.53
C ILE A 255 -1.47 5.00 24.77
N CYS A 256 -2.61 4.34 24.55
CA CYS A 256 -3.93 4.91 24.83
C CYS A 256 -4.57 4.19 26.04
N GLY A 257 -4.44 4.80 27.22
CA GLY A 257 -5.18 4.45 28.43
C GLY A 257 -4.32 4.29 29.68
N ALA A 258 -4.74 4.93 30.78
CA ALA A 258 -4.02 4.97 32.05
C ALA A 258 -3.62 3.59 32.61
N THR A 259 -4.54 2.62 32.64
CA THR A 259 -4.21 1.25 33.12
C THR A 259 -3.14 0.59 32.26
N THR A 260 -3.20 0.79 30.94
CA THR A 260 -2.20 0.29 29.99
C THR A 260 -0.84 0.91 30.29
N THR A 261 -0.80 2.22 30.52
CA THR A 261 0.42 2.97 30.88
C THR A 261 1.06 2.45 32.16
N LEU A 262 0.26 2.14 33.18
CA LEU A 262 0.74 1.55 34.44
C LEU A 262 1.34 0.15 34.22
N VAL A 263 0.69 -0.70 33.40
CA VAL A 263 1.21 -2.03 33.07
C VAL A 263 2.53 -1.93 32.30
N VAL A 264 2.63 -1.02 31.33
CA VAL A 264 3.88 -0.79 30.59
C VAL A 264 4.98 -0.29 31.52
N GLY A 265 4.68 0.71 32.34
CA GLY A 265 5.61 1.25 33.34
C GLY A 265 6.15 0.18 34.28
N ARG A 266 5.27 -0.68 34.81
CA ARG A 266 5.67 -1.81 35.67
C ARG A 266 6.57 -2.80 34.94
N CYS A 267 6.21 -3.21 33.71
CA CYS A 267 6.97 -4.21 32.96
C CYS A 267 8.34 -3.69 32.48
N MET A 268 8.45 -2.38 32.24
CA MET A 268 9.68 -1.74 31.77
C MET A 268 10.48 -1.05 32.89
N ASN A 269 10.03 -1.13 34.14
CA ASN A 269 10.60 -0.44 35.29
C ASN A 269 10.73 1.08 35.08
N LEU A 270 9.68 1.69 34.51
CA LEU A 270 9.56 3.11 34.24
C LEU A 270 8.41 3.71 35.05
N LYS A 271 8.56 4.96 35.51
CA LYS A 271 7.53 5.69 36.25
C LYS A 271 6.83 6.69 35.32
N PRO A 272 5.55 6.50 34.98
CA PRO A 272 4.77 7.47 34.23
C PRO A 272 4.65 8.79 35.00
N ARG A 273 4.69 9.92 34.31
CA ARG A 273 4.46 11.26 34.89
C ARG A 273 3.22 11.87 34.26
N VAL A 274 2.42 12.58 35.04
CA VAL A 274 1.30 13.37 34.51
C VAL A 274 1.87 14.68 33.96
N GLU A 275 1.47 15.05 32.75
CA GLU A 275 1.85 16.34 32.18
C GLU A 275 1.23 17.47 33.02
N GLN A 276 2.05 18.43 33.46
CA GLN A 276 1.61 19.48 34.39
C GLN A 276 0.98 20.68 33.69
N ASN A 277 1.12 20.80 32.36
CA ASN A 277 0.70 21.96 31.57
C ASN A 277 -0.36 21.58 30.52
N ALA A 278 -1.52 21.09 30.96
CA ALA A 278 -2.64 20.84 30.04
C ALA A 278 -3.20 22.18 29.51
N THR A 279 -3.02 22.42 28.21
CA THR A 279 -3.51 23.63 27.52
C THR A 279 -4.99 23.58 27.14
N SER A 280 -5.57 22.39 27.03
CA SER A 280 -6.96 22.20 26.58
C SER A 280 -7.89 21.84 27.73
N VAL A 281 -9.04 22.52 27.82
CA VAL A 281 -10.08 22.28 28.83
C VAL A 281 -10.94 21.04 28.48
N LEU A 282 -11.04 20.70 27.20
CA LEU A 282 -11.88 19.61 26.69
C LEU A 282 -11.09 18.31 26.43
N ALA A 283 -9.78 18.41 26.24
CA ALA A 283 -8.95 17.24 25.98
C ALA A 283 -8.65 16.45 27.26
N PRO A 284 -8.55 15.11 27.17
CA PRO A 284 -8.12 14.29 28.29
C PRO A 284 -6.65 14.55 28.67
N PRO A 285 -6.24 14.26 29.92
CA PRO A 285 -4.87 14.47 30.38
C PRO A 285 -3.85 13.65 29.59
N ARG A 286 -2.63 14.16 29.48
CA ARG A 286 -1.49 13.46 28.89
C ARG A 286 -0.57 12.90 29.97
N TYR A 287 0.16 11.85 29.59
CA TYR A 287 1.21 11.29 30.41
C TYR A 287 2.53 11.28 29.64
N GLU A 288 3.63 11.35 30.37
CA GLU A 288 4.97 11.16 29.84
C GLU A 288 5.51 9.80 30.27
N LEU A 289 6.03 9.04 29.32
CA LEU A 289 6.74 7.79 29.57
C LEU A 289 7.97 7.72 28.64
N PRO A 290 9.20 7.72 29.18
CA PRO A 290 10.40 7.66 28.35
C PRO A 290 10.39 6.47 27.39
N GLY A 291 10.63 6.71 26.10
CA GLY A 291 10.60 5.68 25.05
C GLY A 291 9.22 5.48 24.38
N VAL A 292 8.23 6.32 24.70
CA VAL A 292 6.91 6.36 24.05
C VAL A 292 6.66 7.78 23.55
N ASP A 293 6.24 7.92 22.29
CA ASP A 293 6.06 9.22 21.64
C ASP A 293 4.81 9.95 22.13
N LEU A 294 3.74 9.23 22.47
CA LEU A 294 2.51 9.83 22.98
C LEU A 294 1.80 8.89 23.96
N VAL A 295 1.39 9.41 25.12
CA VAL A 295 0.53 8.68 26.07
C VAL A 295 -0.72 9.49 26.36
N THR A 296 -1.86 8.89 26.05
CA THR A 296 -3.18 9.52 26.16
C THR A 296 -4.13 8.68 26.98
N GLU A 297 -5.32 9.22 27.19
CA GLU A 297 -6.44 8.41 27.68
C GLU A 297 -6.83 7.29 26.72
N GLY A 298 -7.64 6.38 27.25
CA GLY A 298 -8.01 5.15 26.55
C GLY A 298 -9.07 5.35 25.48
N ALA A 299 -10.26 4.83 25.76
CA ALA A 299 -11.37 4.89 24.81
C ALA A 299 -11.79 6.33 24.47
N VAL A 300 -11.65 7.27 25.41
CA VAL A 300 -12.06 8.68 25.21
C VAL A 300 -11.30 9.32 24.07
N THR A 301 -9.96 9.30 24.11
CA THR A 301 -9.11 9.88 23.06
C THR A 301 -9.35 9.20 21.72
N LEU A 302 -9.50 7.88 21.68
CA LEU A 302 -9.78 7.16 20.43
C LEU A 302 -11.12 7.60 19.79
N ASN A 303 -12.16 7.81 20.59
CA ASN A 303 -13.45 8.30 20.08
C ASN A 303 -13.35 9.75 19.59
N GLN A 304 -12.68 10.62 20.34
CA GLN A 304 -12.49 12.01 19.91
C GLN A 304 -11.68 12.10 18.61
N VAL A 305 -10.59 11.34 18.48
CA VAL A 305 -9.80 11.28 17.25
C VAL A 305 -10.61 10.77 16.08
N PHE A 306 -11.43 9.73 16.28
CA PHE A 306 -12.29 9.20 15.22
C PHE A 306 -13.25 10.26 14.64
N ASN A 307 -13.76 11.15 15.48
CA ASN A 307 -14.69 12.22 15.08
C ASN A 307 -14.02 13.30 14.24
N VAL A 308 -12.71 13.51 14.40
CA VAL A 308 -11.94 14.56 13.71
C VAL A 308 -10.93 14.00 12.71
N LEU A 309 -10.93 12.68 12.46
CA LEU A 309 -9.90 12.02 11.65
C LEU A 309 -9.86 12.55 10.21
N ASP A 310 -11.02 12.96 9.69
CA ASP A 310 -11.19 13.45 8.32
C ASP A 310 -10.94 14.97 8.20
N GLU A 311 -10.75 15.67 9.33
CA GLU A 311 -10.50 17.12 9.35
C GLU A 311 -9.09 17.48 8.88
N ASP A 312 -8.97 18.70 8.33
CA ASP A 312 -7.68 19.30 7.99
C ASP A 312 -6.92 19.68 9.28
N PRO A 313 -5.64 19.27 9.45
CA PRO A 313 -4.81 19.73 10.56
C PRO A 313 -4.81 21.25 10.79
N GLY A 314 -4.95 22.06 9.73
CA GLY A 314 -5.01 23.51 9.83
C GLY A 314 -6.23 24.07 10.58
N ASN A 315 -7.27 23.24 10.78
CA ASN A 315 -8.49 23.65 11.49
C ASN A 315 -8.39 23.45 13.01
N PHE A 316 -7.31 22.85 13.53
CA PHE A 316 -7.17 22.63 14.96
C PHE A 316 -6.64 23.87 15.67
N GLU A 317 -7.44 24.40 16.59
CA GLU A 317 -7.09 25.58 17.39
C GLU A 317 -6.17 25.25 18.59
N GLU A 318 -6.20 24.01 19.08
CA GLU A 318 -5.50 23.58 20.29
C GLU A 318 -4.63 22.32 20.08
N GLU A 319 -3.41 22.36 20.63
CA GLU A 319 -2.58 21.17 20.76
C GLU A 319 -3.06 20.29 21.93
N SER A 320 -3.57 19.10 21.62
CA SER A 320 -4.08 18.13 22.58
C SER A 320 -3.58 16.71 22.23
N GLY A 321 -3.73 15.77 23.16
CA GLY A 321 -3.44 14.36 22.86
C GLY A 321 -4.28 13.79 21.72
N VAL A 322 -5.42 14.42 21.41
CA VAL A 322 -6.28 14.09 20.26
C VAL A 322 -5.65 14.61 18.97
N THR A 323 -5.27 15.88 18.90
CA THR A 323 -4.72 16.49 17.69
C THR A 323 -3.32 15.96 17.37
N GLU A 324 -2.53 15.61 18.39
CA GLU A 324 -1.24 14.93 18.19
C GLU A 324 -1.41 13.49 17.70
N LEU A 325 -2.34 12.71 18.26
CA LEU A 325 -2.64 11.37 17.77
C LEU A 325 -3.18 11.41 16.33
N HIS A 326 -4.02 12.40 16.00
CA HIS A 326 -4.46 12.66 14.63
C HIS A 326 -3.27 12.88 13.69
N GLY A 327 -2.35 13.78 14.04
CA GLY A 327 -1.14 14.06 13.25
C GLY A 327 -0.27 12.81 13.05
N LEU A 328 -0.07 12.02 14.11
CA LEU A 328 0.65 10.74 14.04
C LEU A 328 -0.03 9.74 13.10
N LEU A 329 -1.36 9.63 13.15
CA LEU A 329 -2.15 8.76 12.28
C LEU A 329 -2.09 9.21 10.82
N ARG A 330 -2.18 10.52 10.55
CA ARG A 330 -2.08 11.08 9.19
C ARG A 330 -0.69 10.90 8.60
N ALA A 331 0.37 11.05 9.38
CA ALA A 331 1.75 10.86 8.92
C ALA A 331 2.15 9.39 8.72
N ALA A 332 1.43 8.43 9.33
CA ALA A 332 1.76 7.01 9.26
C ALA A 332 1.33 6.35 7.94
N ASP A 333 2.20 5.54 7.36
CA ASP A 333 1.89 4.66 6.23
C ASP A 333 1.36 3.30 6.71
N ARG A 334 1.81 2.88 7.89
CA ARG A 334 1.41 1.65 8.56
C ARG A 334 1.07 1.92 10.01
N VAL A 335 -0.10 1.45 10.43
CA VAL A 335 -0.58 1.54 11.82
C VAL A 335 -0.79 0.14 12.37
N ASN A 336 0.00 -0.22 13.38
CA ASN A 336 -0.17 -1.45 14.15
C ASN A 336 -0.92 -1.11 15.43
N ILE A 337 -2.08 -1.74 15.67
CA ILE A 337 -2.90 -1.50 16.86
C ILE A 337 -2.98 -2.79 17.67
N MET A 338 -2.34 -2.81 18.85
CA MET A 338 -2.47 -3.88 19.84
C MET A 338 -3.61 -3.52 20.80
N VAL A 339 -4.68 -4.32 20.79
CA VAL A 339 -5.90 -4.07 21.57
C VAL A 339 -6.01 -5.11 22.68
N GLY A 340 -5.78 -4.68 23.92
CA GLY A 340 -5.97 -5.52 25.09
C GLY A 340 -7.45 -5.76 25.40
N ARG A 341 -7.76 -6.98 25.84
CA ARG A 341 -9.14 -7.42 26.16
C ARG A 341 -9.46 -7.48 27.66
N ALA A 342 -8.62 -6.92 28.53
CA ALA A 342 -8.95 -6.83 29.95
C ALA A 342 -10.31 -6.15 30.15
N SER A 343 -11.12 -6.74 31.05
CA SER A 343 -12.36 -6.11 31.47
C SER A 343 -12.04 -4.77 32.10
N ASN A 344 -12.63 -3.71 31.57
CA ASN A 344 -12.54 -2.37 32.14
C ASN A 344 -13.86 -2.09 32.87
N PRO A 345 -13.88 -2.01 34.21
CA PRO A 345 -15.09 -1.67 34.98
C PRO A 345 -15.71 -0.35 34.49
N ALA A 346 -14.89 0.62 34.07
CA ALA A 346 -15.36 1.90 33.54
C ALA A 346 -16.08 1.80 32.18
N ASN A 347 -15.86 0.75 31.38
CA ASN A 347 -16.62 0.54 30.13
C ASN A 347 -18.04 0.00 30.38
N GLN A 348 -18.32 -0.52 31.58
CA GLN A 348 -19.65 -0.93 32.01
C GLN A 348 -20.43 0.20 32.68
N ASP A 349 -19.77 1.34 32.91
CA ASP A 349 -20.37 2.52 33.49
C ASP A 349 -21.37 3.15 32.50
N ILE A 350 -22.61 3.32 32.95
CA ILE A 350 -23.71 3.92 32.18
C ILE A 350 -23.32 5.32 31.69
N GLY A 351 -22.49 6.04 32.47
CA GLY A 351 -22.01 7.38 32.13
C GLY A 351 -21.10 7.43 30.89
N PHE A 352 -20.42 6.34 30.50
CA PHE A 352 -19.67 6.27 29.25
C PHE A 352 -20.60 6.14 28.04
N ARG A 353 -21.64 5.31 28.18
CA ARG A 353 -22.66 5.12 27.12
C ARG A 353 -23.50 6.37 26.91
N GLN A 354 -23.89 7.06 27.99
CA GLN A 354 -24.63 8.32 27.93
C GLN A 354 -23.86 9.43 27.19
N ARG A 355 -22.51 9.41 27.26
CA ARG A 355 -21.63 10.35 26.56
C ARG A 355 -21.28 9.92 25.13
N GLY A 356 -21.88 8.84 24.62
CA GLY A 356 -21.64 8.33 23.26
C GLY A 356 -20.26 7.71 23.04
N ILE A 357 -19.52 7.39 24.12
CA ILE A 357 -18.17 6.84 24.00
C ILE A 357 -18.24 5.35 23.68
N LEU A 358 -17.76 4.97 22.49
CA LEU A 358 -17.71 3.59 22.04
C LEU A 358 -16.58 2.81 22.72
N SER A 359 -16.80 1.53 22.94
CA SER A 359 -15.80 0.61 23.48
C SER A 359 -14.60 0.44 22.54
N ARG A 360 -13.42 0.05 23.06
CA ARG A 360 -12.22 -0.24 22.26
C ARG A 360 -12.49 -1.26 21.14
N THR A 361 -13.27 -2.29 21.44
CA THR A 361 -13.67 -3.34 20.50
C THR A 361 -14.53 -2.82 19.35
N THR A 362 -15.19 -1.68 19.53
CA THR A 362 -16.05 -1.04 18.51
C THR A 362 -15.31 0.09 17.79
N ILE A 363 -14.62 0.98 18.52
CA ILE A 363 -13.99 2.19 17.95
C ILE A 363 -12.75 1.87 17.13
N VAL A 364 -11.93 0.88 17.53
CA VAL A 364 -10.70 0.53 16.82
C VAL A 364 -11.00 0.02 15.39
N PRO A 365 -11.97 -0.88 15.16
CA PRO A 365 -12.37 -1.24 13.81
C PRO A 365 -12.85 -0.06 12.96
N LEU A 366 -13.56 0.90 13.54
CA LEU A 366 -14.05 2.09 12.82
C LEU A 366 -12.90 3.01 12.40
N ILE A 367 -11.95 3.28 13.31
CA ILE A 367 -10.72 4.02 12.99
C ILE A 367 -9.95 3.29 11.89
N ALA A 368 -9.76 1.97 12.02
CA ALA A 368 -9.04 1.19 11.03
C ALA A 368 -9.71 1.21 9.66
N ALA A 369 -11.04 1.25 9.59
CA ALA A 369 -11.77 1.38 8.33
C ALA A 369 -11.48 2.71 7.64
N LYS A 370 -11.57 3.84 8.36
CA LYS A 370 -11.21 5.18 7.82
C LYS A 370 -9.75 5.22 7.33
N LEU A 371 -8.81 4.79 8.17
CA LEU A 371 -7.38 4.77 7.79
C LEU A 371 -7.09 3.89 6.56
N ARG A 372 -7.77 2.74 6.42
CA ARG A 372 -7.63 1.88 5.24
C ARG A 372 -8.24 2.54 3.99
N HIS A 373 -9.35 3.26 4.15
CA HIS A 373 -9.94 4.05 3.07
C HIS A 373 -8.95 5.12 2.56
N ASP A 374 -8.19 5.73 3.47
CA ASP A 374 -7.09 6.66 3.15
C ASP A 374 -5.82 5.96 2.59
N GLY A 375 -5.91 4.68 2.26
CA GLY A 375 -4.81 3.91 1.67
C GLY A 375 -3.73 3.43 2.65
N LYS A 376 -3.91 3.61 3.97
CA LYS A 376 -2.93 3.17 4.98
C LYS A 376 -3.04 1.68 5.26
N LEU A 377 -1.90 1.07 5.61
CA LEU A 377 -1.87 -0.33 6.05
C LEU A 377 -2.17 -0.41 7.55
N VAL A 378 -3.35 -0.94 7.91
CA VAL A 378 -3.74 -1.10 9.32
C VAL A 378 -3.78 -2.57 9.74
N VAL A 379 -2.97 -2.91 10.73
CA VAL A 379 -2.92 -4.25 11.35
C VAL A 379 -3.46 -4.15 12.78
N ILE A 380 -4.54 -4.87 13.06
CA ILE A 380 -5.10 -4.97 14.42
C ILE A 380 -4.72 -6.33 14.98
N ASP A 381 -4.15 -6.35 16.17
CA ASP A 381 -3.87 -7.56 16.92
C ASP A 381 -4.53 -7.49 18.30
N TYR A 382 -5.28 -8.52 18.67
CA TYR A 382 -5.98 -8.58 19.94
C TYR A 382 -5.16 -9.41 20.93
N VAL A 383 -4.83 -8.81 22.08
CA VAL A 383 -3.89 -9.35 23.07
C VAL A 383 -4.48 -9.62 24.45
#